data_AF-A0A0K6FQV0-F1
#
_entry.id   AF-A0A0K6FQV0-F1
#
_cell.length_a   1.000
_cell.length_b   1.000
_cell.length_c   1.000
_cell.angle_alpha   90.00
_cell.angle_beta   90.00
_cell.angle_gamma   90.00
#
_symmetry.space_group_name_H-M   'P 1'
#
loop_
_entity.id
_entity.type
_entity.pdbx_description
1 polymer ?
#
loop_
_entity_poly.entity_id
_entity_poly.type
_entity_poly.pdbx_seq_one_letter_code
_entity_poly.pdbx_strand_id
1 'polypeptide(L)'
;MFDWSVSGQNPGQLPNFETEDQHFDDTSVTPDFVTSIFEPAILCGIVGSAPWSDDHYMRAHISGVNFYSPSRDQSRSTTFGPLITQRRSNTTRSLNGAFDDERGDSNLSMIVRALFTSIPPSVDATHIMRDGHLAQVIGEYQVQRVRYWFATPPSSVRDGLVARLKGSKAIIRAMYLGAKLFQMIGENPGSTGALKCIGWIDELEKRFDKDFYNSSTLNDAGGCLLAELELAFLKSSMISSISGYIVLQRALSRFLHLLAANPELYSESSGGNLVVSFPRTFSTIQHELKRFVMFDITATLVLGVPPLVEYGYDGECDPLSHGLEWIHGVPVVIVETISQVNSWRAGSRVPLDDWQTLEKRVVSWQAQTPMGEGEEDAIENVARLVIRESWRQVALIYIYMGMCGVSSHDTRVQTAIRQIIQLGEVVANLPIEVHMFVHYVIAGLGARYEKHRAIVREKLLSFEGLRVWLFRGPDFSRILEHLWHGTAAGGAPVTWVDYIRSRCAVAPL
;
A
#
# COMPACT_ATOMS: atom_id res chain seq x y z
N MET A 1 -27.10 -44.75 24.23
CA MET A 1 -28.11 -44.29 23.26
C MET A 1 -28.30 -42.79 23.47
N PHE A 2 -27.40 -41.98 22.96
CA PHE A 2 -27.59 -40.54 22.77
C PHE A 2 -26.74 -40.14 21.56
N ASP A 3 -27.46 -39.68 20.57
CA ASP A 3 -27.04 -39.31 19.23
C ASP A 3 -26.55 -37.85 19.26
N TRP A 4 -25.38 -37.58 18.71
CA TRP A 4 -24.91 -36.21 18.43
C TRP A 4 -24.66 -36.12 16.93
N SER A 5 -25.75 -35.86 16.21
CA SER A 5 -25.75 -35.42 14.83
C SER A 5 -25.13 -34.02 14.74
N VAL A 6 -23.88 -33.97 14.25
CA VAL A 6 -23.20 -32.75 13.83
C VAL A 6 -23.82 -32.31 12.51
N SER A 7 -24.40 -31.11 12.49
CA SER A 7 -24.87 -30.46 11.26
C SER A 7 -23.67 -30.08 10.39
N GLY A 8 -23.50 -30.80 9.28
CA GLY A 8 -22.51 -30.49 8.27
C GLY A 8 -22.92 -29.26 7.45
N GLN A 9 -22.22 -28.14 7.65
CA GLN A 9 -22.14 -27.11 6.62
C GLN A 9 -21.13 -27.55 5.56
N ASN A 10 -21.55 -27.52 4.30
CA ASN A 10 -20.78 -27.98 3.15
C ASN A 10 -19.58 -27.03 2.90
N PRO A 11 -18.31 -27.49 2.94
CA PRO A 11 -17.13 -26.62 2.92
C PRO A 11 -16.86 -25.89 1.59
N GLY A 12 -17.70 -26.08 0.56
CA GLY A 12 -17.57 -25.44 -0.75
C GLY A 12 -18.62 -24.37 -1.09
N GLN A 13 -19.57 -24.07 -0.20
CA GLN A 13 -20.65 -23.13 -0.54
C GLN A 13 -20.16 -21.68 -0.41
N LEU A 14 -20.09 -20.98 -1.54
CA LEU A 14 -19.93 -19.52 -1.61
C LEU A 14 -21.03 -18.83 -0.78
N PRO A 15 -20.82 -17.59 -0.28
CA PRO A 15 -21.95 -16.69 -0.06
C PRO A 15 -22.81 -16.66 -1.34
N ASN A 16 -24.13 -16.80 -1.27
CA ASN A 16 -24.99 -16.88 -2.46
C ASN A 16 -24.71 -15.71 -3.44
N PHE A 17 -24.11 -16.02 -4.59
CA PHE A 17 -23.79 -15.09 -5.68
C PHE A 17 -24.41 -15.50 -7.03
N GLU A 18 -25.29 -16.52 -7.07
CA GLU A 18 -25.62 -17.26 -8.30
C GLU A 18 -26.94 -16.89 -9.01
N THR A 19 -27.67 -15.87 -8.58
CA THR A 19 -28.91 -15.47 -9.28
C THR A 19 -28.79 -14.05 -9.78
N GLU A 20 -28.25 -13.87 -11.00
CA GLU A 20 -28.55 -12.74 -11.89
C GLU A 20 -27.66 -12.80 -13.15
N ASP A 21 -28.14 -13.53 -14.17
CA ASP A 21 -27.76 -13.34 -15.57
C ASP A 21 -29.05 -13.57 -16.40
N GLN A 22 -29.90 -12.55 -16.49
CA GLN A 22 -30.97 -12.50 -17.49
C GLN A 22 -30.89 -11.20 -18.29
N HIS A 23 -30.99 -11.37 -19.61
CA HIS A 23 -30.94 -10.42 -20.71
C HIS A 23 -31.59 -9.05 -20.43
N PHE A 24 -30.91 -7.98 -20.84
CA PHE A 24 -31.55 -6.69 -21.14
C PHE A 24 -31.55 -6.48 -22.65
N ASP A 25 -32.76 -6.40 -23.19
CA ASP A 25 -33.04 -5.93 -24.54
C ASP A 25 -33.41 -4.45 -24.45
N ASP A 26 -32.75 -3.62 -25.26
CA ASP A 26 -32.96 -2.17 -25.30
C ASP A 26 -34.21 -1.87 -26.13
N THR A 27 -35.29 -1.38 -25.50
CA THR A 27 -36.22 -0.47 -26.19
C THR A 27 -37.07 0.35 -25.22
N SER A 28 -37.00 1.67 -25.45
CA SER A 28 -38.10 2.64 -25.45
C SER A 28 -38.30 3.59 -24.26
N VAL A 29 -38.07 4.88 -24.59
CA VAL A 29 -39.01 6.03 -24.52
C VAL A 29 -39.34 6.65 -23.15
N THR A 30 -38.93 7.92 -23.02
CA THR A 30 -39.36 8.95 -22.06
C THR A 30 -40.87 9.27 -22.17
N PRO A 31 -41.55 9.76 -21.10
CA PRO A 31 -41.54 11.20 -20.80
C PRO A 31 -41.64 11.63 -19.31
N ASP A 32 -40.99 12.78 -19.06
CA ASP A 32 -41.32 13.96 -18.24
C ASP A 32 -41.96 13.91 -16.84
N PHE A 33 -41.23 14.58 -15.92
CA PHE A 33 -41.60 15.51 -14.84
C PHE A 33 -42.78 15.20 -13.90
N VAL A 34 -42.50 15.23 -12.58
CA VAL A 34 -43.05 16.20 -11.59
C VAL A 34 -42.16 16.24 -10.34
N THR A 35 -42.02 17.44 -9.81
CA THR A 35 -41.31 17.96 -8.63
C THR A 35 -41.55 17.28 -7.27
N SER A 36 -40.46 17.17 -6.50
CA SER A 36 -40.24 17.60 -5.11
C SER A 36 -41.43 17.57 -4.12
N ILE A 37 -41.22 16.94 -2.95
CA ILE A 37 -41.44 17.46 -1.59
C ILE A 37 -41.05 16.33 -0.60
N PHE A 38 -40.10 16.56 0.32
CA PHE A 38 -40.15 16.20 1.75
C PHE A 38 -38.76 16.19 2.44
N GLU A 39 -38.53 17.22 3.25
CA GLU A 39 -37.90 17.21 4.58
C GLU A 39 -38.71 18.25 5.41
N PRO A 40 -38.70 18.31 6.77
CA PRO A 40 -37.85 17.60 7.75
C PRO A 40 -38.57 17.09 9.05
N ALA A 41 -37.92 16.19 9.79
CA ALA A 41 -38.19 15.79 11.19
C ALA A 41 -37.13 14.74 11.60
N ILE A 42 -36.34 14.79 12.67
CA ILE A 42 -36.49 15.32 14.03
C ILE A 42 -35.11 15.58 14.66
N LEU A 43 -35.03 16.67 15.43
CA LEU A 43 -34.00 17.02 16.41
C LEU A 43 -34.70 17.10 17.79
N CYS A 44 -34.12 16.51 18.85
CA CYS A 44 -34.06 17.01 20.25
C CYS A 44 -33.92 15.93 21.35
N GLY A 45 -33.08 16.24 22.37
CA GLY A 45 -33.11 15.66 23.73
C GLY A 45 -31.75 15.66 24.47
N ILE A 46 -31.20 16.83 24.90
CA ILE A 46 -31.15 17.39 26.30
C ILE A 46 -30.20 16.62 27.25
N VAL A 47 -29.00 17.11 27.63
CA VAL A 47 -28.55 18.17 28.60
C VAL A 47 -28.67 17.84 30.11
N GLY A 48 -27.54 17.98 30.83
CA GLY A 48 -27.37 18.22 32.28
C GLY A 48 -26.13 17.49 32.82
N SER A 49 -25.07 18.06 33.41
CA SER A 49 -25.01 19.14 34.42
C SER A 49 -23.57 19.73 34.52
N ALA A 50 -23.45 20.89 35.18
CA ALA A 50 -22.36 21.87 35.12
C ALA A 50 -21.26 21.72 36.23
N PRO A 51 -20.48 22.76 36.63
CA PRO A 51 -19.07 22.93 36.25
C PRO A 51 -18.11 23.14 37.44
N TRP A 52 -16.83 22.75 37.34
CA TRP A 52 -15.79 23.25 38.26
C TRP A 52 -14.48 23.60 37.52
N SER A 53 -14.02 24.81 37.85
CA SER A 53 -12.77 25.50 37.52
C SER A 53 -11.53 24.72 37.99
N ASP A 54 -10.43 24.74 37.24
CA ASP A 54 -9.22 25.49 37.65
C ASP A 54 -8.04 25.37 36.68
N ASP A 55 -7.29 26.46 36.67
CA ASP A 55 -6.05 26.78 35.97
C ASP A 55 -4.93 25.74 36.13
N HIS A 56 -4.18 25.53 35.05
CA HIS A 56 -2.73 25.78 34.94
C HIS A 56 -2.16 25.01 33.74
N TYR A 57 -1.70 25.71 32.70
CA TYR A 57 -0.75 25.14 31.75
C TYR A 57 0.51 26.01 31.63
N MET A 58 1.61 25.42 32.10
CA MET A 58 2.98 25.84 31.88
C MET A 58 3.32 25.73 30.39
N ARG A 59 3.77 26.85 29.82
CA ARG A 59 4.39 26.96 28.49
C ARG A 59 5.82 26.42 28.56
N ALA A 60 6.11 25.29 27.92
CA ALA A 60 7.47 24.84 27.67
C ALA A 60 7.86 25.17 26.22
N HIS A 61 8.82 26.08 26.07
CA HIS A 61 9.52 26.35 24.81
C HIS A 61 10.39 25.15 24.44
N ILE A 62 10.23 24.62 23.22
CA ILE A 62 11.21 23.72 22.59
C ILE A 62 11.93 24.51 21.51
N SER A 63 13.21 24.77 21.77
CA SER A 63 14.15 25.39 20.83
C SER A 63 14.56 24.41 19.74
N GLY A 64 14.67 24.92 18.51
CA GLY A 64 14.94 24.17 17.29
C GLY A 64 16.28 23.43 17.28
N VAL A 65 16.26 22.24 16.68
CA VAL A 65 17.45 21.43 16.38
C VAL A 65 17.90 21.79 14.96
N ASN A 66 19.00 22.55 14.87
CA ASN A 66 19.74 22.75 13.62
C ASN A 66 20.65 21.55 13.37
N PHE A 67 20.52 20.90 12.23
CA PHE A 67 21.46 19.89 11.76
C PHE A 67 22.64 20.58 11.05
N TYR A 68 23.79 20.67 11.72
CA TYR A 68 25.08 20.93 11.08
C TYR A 68 25.93 19.64 11.09
N SER A 69 26.43 19.29 9.90
CA SER A 69 27.42 18.23 9.68
C SER A 69 28.74 18.50 10.39
N PRO A 70 29.46 17.49 10.91
CA PRO A 70 30.86 17.67 11.30
C PRO A 70 31.84 16.98 10.36
N SER A 71 32.92 17.72 10.08
CA SER A 71 34.19 17.28 9.51
C SER A 71 35.04 16.48 10.52
N ARG A 72 35.96 15.67 9.97
CA ARG A 72 37.18 15.06 10.57
C ARG A 72 37.81 15.91 11.70
N ASP A 73 38.44 15.39 12.75
CA ASP A 73 39.34 14.22 12.89
C ASP A 73 39.60 13.87 14.38
N GLN A 74 40.25 12.71 14.61
CA GLN A 74 41.09 12.30 15.76
C GLN A 74 40.50 11.86 17.13
N SER A 75 40.49 10.53 17.28
CA SER A 75 41.08 9.72 18.37
C SER A 75 41.12 10.26 19.81
N ARG A 76 40.40 9.58 20.71
CA ARG A 76 40.97 9.00 21.95
C ARG A 76 40.00 8.02 22.61
N SER A 77 40.55 6.87 23.00
CA SER A 77 39.88 5.83 23.79
C SER A 77 39.56 6.31 25.20
N THR A 78 38.35 6.00 25.67
CA THR A 78 38.07 5.87 27.11
C THR A 78 36.99 4.82 27.33
N THR A 79 37.39 3.81 28.08
CA THR A 79 36.59 2.72 28.64
C THR A 79 35.58 3.28 29.65
N PHE A 80 34.29 3.06 29.44
CA PHE A 80 33.29 3.06 30.51
C PHE A 80 32.09 2.20 30.06
N GLY A 81 31.85 1.09 30.77
CA GLY A 81 30.57 0.38 30.73
C GLY A 81 29.56 1.06 31.66
N PRO A 82 28.26 0.89 31.40
CA PRO A 82 27.43 0.31 32.44
C PRO A 82 26.36 -0.69 31.95
N LEU A 83 26.03 -1.59 32.87
CA LEU A 83 24.89 -2.52 32.89
C LEU A 83 23.59 -1.87 32.38
N ILE A 84 22.90 -2.57 31.47
CA ILE A 84 21.49 -2.32 31.16
C ILE A 84 20.65 -3.35 31.91
N THR A 85 19.94 -2.91 32.94
CA THR A 85 18.84 -3.65 33.55
C THR A 85 17.60 -3.52 32.66
N GLN A 86 17.23 -4.64 32.04
CA GLN A 86 16.02 -4.80 31.25
C GLN A 86 14.79 -4.79 32.17
N ARG A 87 14.07 -3.66 32.22
CA ARG A 87 12.77 -3.58 32.90
C ARG A 87 11.67 -3.92 31.90
N ARG A 88 11.16 -5.15 32.00
CA ARG A 88 9.98 -5.63 31.28
C ARG A 88 8.73 -5.14 32.01
N SER A 89 7.98 -4.21 31.43
CA SER A 89 6.65 -3.82 31.92
C SER A 89 5.58 -4.41 31.00
N ASN A 90 4.84 -5.38 31.51
CA ASN A 90 3.57 -5.84 30.94
C ASN A 90 2.49 -4.81 31.29
N THR A 91 1.94 -4.14 30.28
CA THR A 91 0.68 -3.41 30.43
C THR A 91 -0.16 -3.62 29.18
N THR A 92 -0.97 -4.66 29.18
CA THR A 92 -2.17 -4.76 28.34
C THR A 92 -3.16 -3.70 28.82
N ARG A 93 -3.25 -2.58 28.10
CA ARG A 93 -4.30 -1.57 28.29
C ARG A 93 -5.31 -1.71 27.16
N SER A 94 -6.52 -2.11 27.53
CA SER A 94 -7.70 -2.12 26.67
C SER A 94 -7.99 -0.69 26.19
N LEU A 95 -7.90 -0.46 24.88
CA LEU A 95 -8.27 0.78 24.21
C LEU A 95 -9.75 0.68 23.79
N ASN A 96 -10.64 1.01 24.72
CA ASN A 96 -12.00 1.45 24.40
C ASN A 96 -12.16 2.83 25.06
N GLY A 97 -12.22 3.88 24.23
CA GLY A 97 -12.46 5.24 24.70
C GLY A 97 -11.45 6.24 24.16
N ALA A 98 -11.72 6.73 22.95
CA ALA A 98 -11.44 8.08 22.46
C ALA A 98 -11.46 8.04 20.93
N PHE A 99 -12.62 8.33 20.33
CA PHE A 99 -12.79 8.96 19.01
C PHE A 99 -14.29 9.24 18.83
N ASP A 100 -14.81 10.20 19.58
CA ASP A 100 -15.95 10.99 19.13
C ASP A 100 -15.35 12.21 18.43
N ASP A 101 -15.02 12.04 17.15
CA ASP A 101 -14.70 13.17 16.26
C ASP A 101 -15.71 13.13 15.10
N GLU A 102 -16.75 13.97 15.22
CA GLU A 102 -17.91 14.05 14.32
C GLU A 102 -17.53 14.35 12.86
N ARG A 103 -16.26 14.67 12.56
CA ARG A 103 -15.81 15.06 11.23
C ARG A 103 -15.51 13.88 10.30
N GLY A 104 -15.08 12.73 10.83
CA GLY A 104 -14.83 11.51 10.07
C GLY A 104 -16.11 10.83 9.57
N ASP A 105 -17.19 10.97 10.34
CA ASP A 105 -18.48 10.32 10.09
C ASP A 105 -19.23 10.93 8.88
N SER A 106 -19.00 12.21 8.61
CA SER A 106 -19.62 12.94 7.48
C SER A 106 -19.18 12.41 6.10
N ASN A 107 -17.92 11.99 5.95
CA ASN A 107 -17.38 11.48 4.69
C ASN A 107 -17.81 10.03 4.44
N LEU A 108 -17.85 9.19 5.49
CA LEU A 108 -18.39 7.84 5.40
C LEU A 108 -19.89 7.88 5.04
N SER A 109 -20.63 8.77 5.70
CA SER A 109 -22.05 9.05 5.40
C SER A 109 -22.25 9.49 3.95
N MET A 110 -21.37 10.34 3.40
CA MET A 110 -21.38 10.70 1.97
C MET A 110 -21.09 9.51 1.03
N ILE A 111 -20.11 8.67 1.34
CA ILE A 111 -19.76 7.48 0.55
C ILE A 111 -20.92 6.49 0.54
N VAL A 112 -21.49 6.23 1.73
CA VAL A 112 -22.65 5.35 1.94
C VAL A 112 -23.88 5.89 1.21
N ARG A 113 -24.24 7.16 1.41
CA ARG A 113 -25.39 7.80 0.75
C ARG A 113 -25.25 7.80 -0.77
N ALA A 114 -24.04 8.06 -1.27
CA ALA A 114 -23.81 8.12 -2.70
C ALA A 114 -23.70 6.73 -3.35
N LEU A 115 -23.40 5.66 -2.60
CA LEU A 115 -23.56 4.27 -3.04
C LEU A 115 -25.05 3.94 -3.23
N PHE A 116 -25.91 4.40 -2.31
CA PHE A 116 -27.36 4.20 -2.40
C PHE A 116 -28.04 4.92 -3.57
N THR A 117 -27.53 6.09 -4.01
CA THR A 117 -28.13 6.84 -5.14
C THR A 117 -27.74 6.31 -6.53
N SER A 118 -26.87 5.30 -6.61
CA SER A 118 -26.33 4.76 -7.87
C SER A 118 -27.10 3.55 -8.41
N ILE A 119 -28.13 3.10 -7.70
CA ILE A 119 -28.84 1.85 -7.97
C ILE A 119 -30.25 2.18 -8.51
N PRO A 120 -30.66 1.65 -9.67
CA PRO A 120 -31.94 2.00 -10.30
C PRO A 120 -33.16 1.65 -9.41
N PRO A 121 -34.26 2.43 -9.46
CA PRO A 121 -35.48 2.20 -8.67
C PRO A 121 -36.28 0.93 -9.01
N SER A 122 -35.83 0.14 -9.99
CA SER A 122 -36.53 -1.07 -10.48
C SER A 122 -36.10 -2.37 -9.80
N VAL A 123 -35.31 -2.29 -8.73
CA VAL A 123 -34.89 -3.45 -7.92
C VAL A 123 -35.90 -3.67 -6.77
N ASP A 124 -36.44 -4.87 -6.69
CA ASP A 124 -37.44 -5.29 -5.70
C ASP A 124 -36.97 -5.03 -4.25
N ALA A 125 -37.74 -4.22 -3.51
CA ALA A 125 -37.46 -3.75 -2.16
C ALA A 125 -37.26 -4.87 -1.12
N THR A 126 -37.63 -6.11 -1.44
CA THR A 126 -37.41 -7.27 -0.58
C THR A 126 -35.96 -7.80 -0.63
N HIS A 127 -35.20 -7.45 -1.68
CA HIS A 127 -33.77 -7.75 -1.80
C HIS A 127 -32.88 -6.60 -1.26
N ILE A 128 -33.45 -5.40 -1.13
CA ILE A 128 -32.79 -4.15 -0.69
C ILE A 128 -32.44 -4.13 0.81
N MET A 129 -33.03 -5.01 1.63
CA MET A 129 -32.53 -5.24 3.01
C MET A 129 -31.13 -5.86 3.04
N ARG A 130 -30.57 -6.31 1.91
CA ARG A 130 -29.19 -6.82 1.78
C ARG A 130 -28.21 -5.78 1.20
N ASP A 131 -28.70 -4.69 0.62
CA ASP A 131 -27.86 -3.67 -0.02
C ASP A 131 -27.24 -2.69 0.97
N GLY A 132 -27.95 -2.39 2.06
CA GLY A 132 -27.35 -1.67 3.19
C GLY A 132 -26.21 -2.44 3.85
N HIS A 133 -26.31 -3.78 3.89
CA HIS A 133 -25.23 -4.62 4.39
C HIS A 133 -24.02 -4.63 3.46
N LEU A 134 -24.21 -4.68 2.14
CA LEU A 134 -23.10 -4.60 1.19
C LEU A 134 -22.37 -3.25 1.28
N ALA A 135 -23.12 -2.14 1.29
CA ALA A 135 -22.56 -0.80 1.46
C ALA A 135 -21.82 -0.66 2.80
N GLN A 136 -22.39 -1.21 3.88
CA GLN A 136 -21.74 -1.25 5.19
C GLN A 136 -20.43 -2.04 5.15
N VAL A 137 -20.44 -3.25 4.61
CA VAL A 137 -19.27 -4.14 4.53
C VAL A 137 -18.15 -3.51 3.69
N ILE A 138 -18.50 -2.87 2.57
CA ILE A 138 -17.52 -2.13 1.76
C ILE A 138 -17.05 -0.88 2.49
N GLY A 139 -17.93 -0.17 3.19
CA GLY A 139 -17.58 0.98 4.02
C GLY A 139 -16.57 0.61 5.11
N GLU A 140 -16.81 -0.48 5.84
CA GLU A 140 -15.90 -1.01 6.86
C GLU A 140 -14.54 -1.39 6.26
N TYR A 141 -14.54 -2.04 5.09
CA TYR A 141 -13.31 -2.34 4.35
C TYR A 141 -12.52 -1.09 4.00
N GLN A 142 -13.20 -0.06 3.48
CA GLN A 142 -12.57 1.21 3.15
C GLN A 142 -12.03 1.90 4.39
N VAL A 143 -12.77 1.93 5.51
CA VAL A 143 -12.28 2.49 6.78
C VAL A 143 -11.01 1.77 7.23
N GLN A 144 -10.99 0.44 7.16
CA GLN A 144 -9.79 -0.33 7.49
C GLN A 144 -8.62 -0.01 6.56
N ARG A 145 -8.86 0.17 5.26
CA ARG A 145 -7.83 0.54 4.27
C ARG A 145 -7.34 1.98 4.43
N VAL A 146 -8.23 2.91 4.77
CA VAL A 146 -7.93 4.34 4.96
C VAL A 146 -7.10 4.56 6.22
N ARG A 147 -7.28 3.76 7.27
CA ARG A 147 -6.40 3.78 8.46
C ARG A 147 -4.92 3.53 8.17
N TYR A 148 -4.66 2.97 7.00
CA TYR A 148 -3.34 2.63 6.48
C TYR A 148 -2.90 3.52 5.33
N TRP A 149 -3.65 4.57 5.02
CA TRP A 149 -3.19 5.59 4.11
C TRP A 149 -2.14 6.44 4.79
N PHE A 150 -1.12 6.81 4.02
CA PHE A 150 -0.04 7.65 4.50
C PHE A 150 -0.52 9.06 4.87
N ALA A 151 -1.49 9.57 4.10
CA ALA A 151 -2.18 10.82 4.36
C ALA A 151 -3.56 10.81 3.68
N THR A 152 -4.47 11.66 4.16
CA THR A 152 -5.81 11.76 3.58
C THR A 152 -5.72 12.38 2.18
N PRO A 153 -6.19 11.71 1.11
CA PRO A 153 -6.14 12.26 -0.23
C PRO A 153 -7.12 13.43 -0.36
N PRO A 154 -6.86 14.37 -1.29
CA PRO A 154 -7.79 15.45 -1.62
C PRO A 154 -9.19 14.93 -1.97
N SER A 155 -10.22 15.72 -1.67
CA SER A 155 -11.63 15.35 -1.94
C SER A 155 -11.85 14.95 -3.40
N SER A 156 -11.31 15.70 -4.36
CA SER A 156 -11.40 15.39 -5.79
C SER A 156 -10.87 14.00 -6.14
N VAL A 157 -9.75 13.60 -5.55
CA VAL A 157 -9.16 12.26 -5.75
C VAL A 157 -10.03 11.20 -5.11
N ARG A 158 -10.50 11.43 -3.88
CA ARG A 158 -11.39 10.51 -3.16
C ARG A 158 -12.71 10.31 -3.90
N ASP A 159 -13.33 11.38 -4.37
CA ASP A 159 -14.61 11.35 -5.08
C ASP A 159 -14.47 10.64 -6.43
N GLY A 160 -13.36 10.86 -7.14
CA GLY A 160 -13.03 10.12 -8.37
C GLY A 160 -12.83 8.62 -8.12
N LEU A 161 -12.15 8.24 -7.05
CA LEU A 161 -12.04 6.84 -6.63
C LEU A 161 -13.42 6.25 -6.34
N VAL A 162 -14.22 6.91 -5.50
CA VAL A 162 -15.57 6.45 -5.12
C VAL A 162 -16.49 6.31 -6.33
N ALA A 163 -16.47 7.27 -7.26
CA ALA A 163 -17.25 7.20 -8.50
C ALA A 163 -16.87 5.95 -9.33
N ARG A 164 -15.57 5.64 -9.44
CA ARG A 164 -15.12 4.42 -10.12
C ARG A 164 -15.50 3.14 -9.39
N LEU A 165 -15.46 3.12 -8.06
CA LEU A 165 -15.90 1.97 -7.27
C LEU A 165 -17.36 1.62 -7.55
N LYS A 166 -18.22 2.63 -7.66
CA LYS A 166 -19.65 2.45 -7.96
C LYS A 166 -19.89 1.90 -9.36
N GLY A 167 -19.04 2.27 -10.32
CA GLY A 167 -19.21 1.89 -11.72
C GLY A 167 -18.77 0.47 -12.08
N SER A 168 -18.07 -0.26 -11.20
CA SER A 168 -17.47 -1.56 -11.55
C SER A 168 -17.90 -2.70 -10.63
N LYS A 169 -18.67 -3.64 -11.19
CA LYS A 169 -19.07 -4.89 -10.51
C LYS A 169 -17.85 -5.72 -10.08
N ALA A 170 -16.79 -5.75 -10.90
CA ALA A 170 -15.58 -6.50 -10.60
C ALA A 170 -14.88 -5.96 -9.34
N ILE A 171 -14.77 -4.64 -9.21
CA ILE A 171 -14.15 -4.02 -8.03
C ILE A 171 -15.00 -4.25 -6.79
N ILE A 172 -16.33 -4.08 -6.88
CA ILE A 172 -17.25 -4.34 -5.77
C ILE A 172 -17.08 -5.76 -5.25
N ARG A 173 -16.99 -6.76 -6.14
CA ARG A 173 -16.75 -8.17 -5.77
C ARG A 173 -15.40 -8.35 -5.06
N ALA A 174 -14.33 -7.74 -5.57
CA ALA A 174 -13.00 -7.81 -4.95
C ALA A 174 -12.98 -7.15 -3.56
N MET A 175 -13.63 -6.00 -3.40
CA MET A 175 -13.71 -5.29 -2.11
C MET A 175 -14.56 -6.03 -1.10
N TYR A 176 -15.72 -6.55 -1.51
CA TYR A 176 -16.54 -7.38 -0.65
C TYR A 176 -15.79 -8.63 -0.18
N LEU A 177 -15.07 -9.29 -1.09
CA LEU A 177 -14.20 -10.40 -0.72
C LEU A 177 -13.15 -9.94 0.30
N GLY A 178 -12.43 -8.84 0.04
CA GLY A 178 -11.47 -8.27 0.98
C GLY A 178 -12.07 -8.03 2.38
N ALA A 179 -13.26 -7.44 2.44
CA ALA A 179 -13.99 -7.19 3.68
C ALA A 179 -14.30 -8.49 4.44
N LYS A 180 -14.85 -9.49 3.76
CA LYS A 180 -15.19 -10.79 4.36
C LYS A 180 -13.95 -11.56 4.80
N LEU A 181 -12.87 -11.49 4.03
CA LEU A 181 -11.59 -12.06 4.42
C LEU A 181 -11.08 -11.41 5.71
N PHE A 182 -11.12 -10.08 5.81
CA PHE A 182 -10.62 -9.37 6.99
C PHE A 182 -11.49 -9.63 8.22
N GLN A 183 -12.81 -9.67 8.06
CA GLN A 183 -13.74 -10.08 9.12
C GLN A 183 -13.41 -11.49 9.64
N MET A 184 -13.28 -12.47 8.74
CA MET A 184 -13.05 -13.87 9.12
C MET A 184 -11.72 -14.07 9.86
N ILE A 185 -10.66 -13.37 9.45
CA ILE A 185 -9.34 -13.46 10.10
C ILE A 185 -9.38 -12.84 11.49
N GLY A 186 -10.12 -11.75 11.66
CA GLY A 186 -10.32 -11.11 12.97
C GLY A 186 -11.09 -12.01 13.93
N GLU A 187 -12.09 -12.73 13.44
CA GLU A 187 -12.96 -13.60 14.25
C GLU A 187 -12.33 -14.97 14.56
N ASN A 188 -11.58 -15.56 13.62
CA ASN A 188 -11.06 -16.92 13.77
C ASN A 188 -9.73 -17.13 13.01
N PRO A 189 -8.58 -16.83 13.63
CA PRO A 189 -7.27 -16.91 12.98
C PRO A 189 -6.77 -18.36 12.73
N GLY A 190 -7.59 -19.38 12.96
CA GLY A 190 -7.23 -20.79 12.77
C GLY A 190 -7.06 -21.20 11.29
N SER A 191 -6.33 -22.30 11.06
CA SER A 191 -5.96 -22.80 9.71
C SER A 191 -7.15 -23.10 8.79
N THR A 192 -8.29 -23.50 9.35
CA THR A 192 -9.51 -23.81 8.58
C THR A 192 -10.11 -22.57 7.92
N GLY A 193 -10.04 -21.40 8.58
CA GLY A 193 -10.51 -20.12 8.01
C GLY A 193 -9.66 -19.69 6.83
N ALA A 194 -8.34 -19.82 6.95
CA ALA A 194 -7.40 -19.48 5.88
C ALA A 194 -7.60 -20.33 4.62
N LEU A 195 -7.85 -21.65 4.74
CA LEU A 195 -8.11 -22.52 3.59
C LEU A 195 -9.39 -22.13 2.84
N LYS A 196 -10.45 -21.79 3.58
CA LYS A 196 -11.71 -21.32 2.98
C LYS A 196 -11.52 -20.00 2.23
N CYS A 197 -10.75 -19.09 2.81
CA CYS A 197 -10.38 -17.81 2.21
C CYS A 197 -9.64 -18.00 0.86
N ILE A 198 -8.71 -18.95 0.79
CA ILE A 198 -7.97 -19.27 -0.44
C ILE A 198 -8.94 -19.74 -1.54
N GLY A 199 -9.88 -20.63 -1.21
CA GLY A 199 -10.87 -21.10 -2.18
C GLY A 199 -11.75 -19.98 -2.77
N TRP A 200 -12.11 -18.99 -1.95
CA TRP A 200 -12.87 -17.82 -2.43
C TRP A 200 -12.06 -16.90 -3.35
N ILE A 201 -10.78 -16.71 -3.03
CA ILE A 201 -9.84 -15.93 -3.86
C ILE A 201 -9.67 -16.60 -5.22
N ASP A 202 -9.42 -17.91 -5.26
CA ASP A 202 -9.21 -18.65 -6.51
C ASP A 202 -10.49 -18.70 -7.36
N GLU A 203 -11.66 -18.75 -6.74
CA GLU A 203 -12.94 -18.67 -7.45
C GLU A 203 -13.17 -17.28 -8.04
N LEU A 204 -12.85 -16.21 -7.31
CA LEU A 204 -12.93 -14.85 -7.85
C LEU A 204 -11.96 -14.64 -9.01
N GLU A 205 -10.74 -15.19 -8.92
CA GLU A 205 -9.75 -15.15 -9.99
C GLU A 205 -10.27 -15.80 -11.28
N LYS A 206 -10.84 -17.01 -11.18
CA LYS A 206 -11.44 -17.71 -12.32
C LYS A 206 -12.59 -16.93 -12.96
N ARG A 207 -13.34 -16.15 -12.17
CA ARG A 207 -14.41 -15.30 -12.68
C ARG A 207 -13.85 -14.10 -13.44
N PHE A 208 -12.79 -13.46 -12.95
CA PHE A 208 -12.14 -12.37 -13.66
C PHE A 208 -11.54 -12.80 -15.01
N ASP A 209 -11.03 -14.03 -15.10
CA ASP A 209 -10.61 -14.61 -16.38
C ASP A 209 -11.74 -14.71 -17.39
N LYS A 210 -12.94 -15.09 -16.95
CA LYS A 210 -14.12 -15.15 -17.83
C LYS A 210 -14.61 -13.76 -18.20
N ASP A 211 -14.66 -12.85 -17.23
CA ASP A 211 -15.10 -11.47 -17.42
C ASP A 211 -14.16 -10.71 -18.39
N PHE A 212 -12.89 -11.12 -18.51
CA PHE A 212 -11.96 -10.57 -19.52
C PHE A 212 -12.51 -10.62 -20.93
N TYR A 213 -12.82 -11.82 -21.39
CA TYR A 213 -13.19 -12.03 -22.78
C TYR A 213 -14.54 -11.38 -23.12
N ASN A 214 -15.29 -10.99 -22.09
CA ASN A 214 -16.61 -10.38 -22.20
C ASN A 214 -16.61 -8.85 -21.99
N SER A 215 -15.49 -8.24 -21.57
CA SER A 215 -15.46 -6.78 -21.36
C SER A 215 -15.51 -6.05 -22.70
N SER A 216 -16.62 -5.35 -22.97
CA SER A 216 -16.87 -4.66 -24.23
C SER A 216 -16.43 -3.19 -24.22
N THR A 217 -16.24 -2.58 -23.04
CA THR A 217 -15.88 -1.15 -22.92
C THR A 217 -14.54 -0.91 -22.22
N LEU A 218 -13.92 0.23 -22.53
CA LEU A 218 -12.68 0.67 -21.89
C LEU A 218 -12.84 0.91 -20.37
N ASN A 219 -14.00 1.43 -19.95
CA ASN A 219 -14.29 1.62 -18.53
C ASN A 219 -14.38 0.29 -17.79
N ASP A 220 -14.96 -0.74 -18.42
CA ASP A 220 -14.99 -2.10 -17.85
C ASP A 220 -13.58 -2.67 -17.72
N ALA A 221 -12.71 -2.44 -18.71
CA ALA A 221 -11.31 -2.86 -18.65
C ALA A 221 -10.54 -2.18 -17.50
N GLY A 222 -10.77 -0.88 -17.27
CA GLY A 222 -10.22 -0.15 -16.10
C GLY A 222 -10.70 -0.72 -14.78
N GLY A 223 -12.00 -1.05 -14.71
CA GLY A 223 -12.60 -1.73 -13.57
C GLY A 223 -11.98 -3.11 -13.31
N CYS A 224 -11.76 -3.89 -14.35
CA CYS A 224 -11.14 -5.22 -14.27
C CYS A 224 -9.69 -5.14 -13.79
N LEU A 225 -8.88 -4.23 -14.36
CA LEU A 225 -7.48 -4.05 -13.92
C LEU A 225 -7.42 -3.70 -12.42
N LEU A 226 -8.25 -2.78 -11.95
CA LEU A 226 -8.26 -2.41 -10.54
C LEU A 226 -8.69 -3.57 -9.63
N ALA A 227 -9.63 -4.41 -10.09
CA ALA A 227 -10.06 -5.61 -9.37
C ALA A 227 -8.95 -6.68 -9.32
N GLU A 228 -8.21 -6.88 -10.42
CA GLU A 228 -7.04 -7.77 -10.47
C GLU A 228 -5.90 -7.29 -9.57
N LEU A 229 -5.64 -5.98 -9.53
CA LEU A 229 -4.66 -5.38 -8.60
C LEU A 229 -5.10 -5.55 -7.13
N GLU A 230 -6.39 -5.47 -6.86
CA GLU A 230 -6.94 -5.73 -5.54
C GLU A 230 -6.81 -7.21 -5.16
N LEU A 231 -7.07 -8.11 -6.11
CA LEU A 231 -6.87 -9.54 -5.94
C LEU A 231 -5.39 -9.88 -5.70
N ALA A 232 -4.46 -9.23 -6.41
CA ALA A 232 -3.02 -9.36 -6.19
C ALA A 232 -2.67 -8.98 -4.75
N PHE A 233 -3.20 -7.86 -4.25
CA PHE A 233 -3.03 -7.45 -2.87
C PHE A 233 -3.61 -8.46 -1.86
N LEU A 234 -4.80 -8.99 -2.11
CA LEU A 234 -5.42 -10.01 -1.25
C LEU A 234 -4.61 -11.31 -1.24
N LYS A 235 -4.20 -11.82 -2.39
CA LYS A 235 -3.34 -13.03 -2.51
C LYS A 235 -2.02 -12.84 -1.79
N SER A 236 -1.40 -11.68 -1.97
CA SER A 236 -0.20 -11.33 -1.24
C SER A 236 -0.40 -11.37 0.26
N SER A 237 -1.44 -10.71 0.76
CA SER A 237 -1.72 -10.58 2.19
C SER A 237 -2.14 -11.90 2.85
N MET A 238 -2.78 -12.79 2.10
CA MET A 238 -3.40 -14.02 2.63
C MET A 238 -2.55 -15.27 2.43
N ILE A 239 -1.86 -15.36 1.29
CA ILE A 239 -1.19 -16.59 0.84
C ILE A 239 0.31 -16.37 0.92
N SER A 240 0.85 -15.58 0.01
CA SER A 240 2.26 -15.22 -0.03
C SER A 240 2.46 -14.06 -0.99
N SER A 241 3.49 -13.27 -0.74
CA SER A 241 3.97 -12.19 -1.62
C SER A 241 4.17 -12.64 -3.07
N ILE A 242 4.61 -13.89 -3.25
CA ILE A 242 4.77 -14.54 -4.55
C ILE A 242 3.43 -14.76 -5.25
N SER A 243 2.43 -15.27 -4.52
CA SER A 243 1.12 -15.52 -5.10
C SER A 243 0.47 -14.23 -5.61
N GLY A 244 0.62 -13.10 -4.90
CA GLY A 244 0.10 -11.83 -5.40
C GLY A 244 0.91 -11.25 -6.55
N TYR A 245 2.23 -11.48 -6.60
CA TYR A 245 3.04 -11.11 -7.76
C TYR A 245 2.63 -11.87 -9.03
N ILE A 246 2.27 -13.16 -8.94
CA ILE A 246 1.75 -13.92 -10.09
C ILE A 246 0.46 -13.28 -10.64
N VAL A 247 -0.44 -12.79 -9.77
CA VAL A 247 -1.64 -12.07 -10.20
C VAL A 247 -1.26 -10.73 -10.85
N LEU A 248 -0.28 -10.01 -10.31
CA LEU A 248 0.23 -8.78 -10.92
C LEU A 248 0.78 -9.03 -12.35
N GLN A 249 1.48 -10.14 -12.57
CA GLN A 249 1.96 -10.53 -13.90
C GLN A 249 0.79 -10.72 -14.88
N ARG A 250 -0.32 -11.31 -14.43
CA ARG A 250 -1.51 -11.50 -15.27
C ARG A 250 -2.20 -10.18 -15.60
N ALA A 251 -2.23 -9.26 -14.62
CA ALA A 251 -2.78 -7.92 -14.79
C ALA A 251 -2.05 -7.07 -15.84
N LEU A 252 -0.82 -7.45 -16.23
CA LEU A 252 -0.06 -6.81 -17.30
C LEU A 252 -0.86 -6.73 -18.60
N SER A 253 -1.59 -7.79 -18.95
CA SER A 253 -2.39 -7.83 -20.19
C SER A 253 -3.45 -6.71 -20.22
N ARG A 254 -4.12 -6.44 -19.09
CA ARG A 254 -5.12 -5.38 -18.96
C ARG A 254 -4.50 -4.00 -18.95
N PHE A 255 -3.39 -3.87 -18.24
CA PHE A 255 -2.61 -2.65 -18.23
C PHE A 255 -2.20 -2.25 -19.65
N LEU A 256 -1.63 -3.18 -20.43
CA LEU A 256 -1.25 -2.94 -21.82
C LEU A 256 -2.46 -2.64 -22.72
N HIS A 257 -3.60 -3.29 -22.51
CA HIS A 257 -4.83 -3.00 -23.26
C HIS A 257 -5.33 -1.56 -23.02
N LEU A 258 -5.33 -1.09 -21.77
CA LEU A 258 -5.72 0.27 -21.42
C LEU A 258 -4.72 1.31 -21.94
N LEU A 259 -3.43 1.00 -21.90
CA LEU A 259 -2.41 1.85 -22.49
C LEU A 259 -2.57 1.96 -24.00
N ALA A 260 -2.84 0.85 -24.71
CA ALA A 260 -2.99 0.84 -26.16
C ALA A 260 -4.11 1.76 -26.66
N ALA A 261 -5.13 1.99 -25.83
CA ALA A 261 -6.21 2.93 -26.12
C ALA A 261 -5.86 4.41 -25.86
N ASN A 262 -4.70 4.71 -25.26
CA ASN A 262 -4.24 6.04 -24.90
C ASN A 262 -2.82 6.29 -25.44
N PRO A 263 -2.67 6.64 -26.75
CA PRO A 263 -1.36 6.80 -27.39
C PRO A 263 -0.42 7.80 -26.70
N GLU A 264 -0.98 8.80 -26.02
CA GLU A 264 -0.22 9.82 -25.29
C GLU A 264 0.64 9.26 -24.15
N LEU A 265 0.28 8.08 -23.64
CA LEU A 265 1.00 7.40 -22.55
C LEU A 265 2.24 6.64 -23.04
N TYR A 266 2.48 6.58 -24.35
CA TYR A 266 3.71 6.04 -24.92
C TYR A 266 4.72 7.15 -25.23
N SER A 267 5.99 6.79 -25.16
CA SER A 267 7.08 7.58 -25.73
C SER A 267 7.90 6.73 -26.70
N GLU A 268 8.39 7.39 -27.74
CA GLU A 268 9.28 6.78 -28.72
C GLU A 268 10.71 6.87 -28.19
N SER A 269 11.34 5.71 -28.01
CA SER A 269 12.76 5.63 -27.63
C SER A 269 13.65 5.91 -28.85
N SER A 270 14.92 6.26 -28.62
CA SER A 270 15.90 6.61 -29.67
C SER A 270 16.13 5.50 -30.72
N GLY A 271 15.64 4.28 -30.50
CA GLY A 271 15.68 3.16 -31.44
C GLY A 271 14.35 2.88 -32.16
N GLY A 272 13.37 3.78 -32.09
CA GLY A 272 12.03 3.62 -32.69
C GLY A 272 11.11 2.64 -31.95
N ASN A 273 11.54 2.11 -30.79
CA ASN A 273 10.67 1.26 -29.96
C ASN A 273 9.75 2.14 -29.10
N LEU A 274 8.48 1.75 -29.03
CA LEU A 274 7.51 2.37 -28.13
C LEU A 274 7.68 1.81 -26.71
N VAL A 275 7.82 2.71 -25.75
CA VAL A 275 7.89 2.39 -24.31
C VAL A 275 6.82 3.15 -23.55
N VAL A 276 6.48 2.69 -22.35
CA VAL A 276 5.47 3.34 -21.52
C VAL A 276 6.08 4.57 -20.87
N SER A 277 5.59 5.76 -21.17
CA SER A 277 6.11 7.00 -20.58
C SER A 277 5.75 7.05 -19.09
N PHE A 278 6.76 6.93 -18.23
CA PHE A 278 6.61 6.96 -16.78
C PHE A 278 5.97 8.26 -16.30
N PRO A 279 6.46 9.47 -16.68
CA PRO A 279 5.88 10.72 -16.19
C PRO A 279 4.42 10.89 -16.60
N ARG A 280 4.07 10.54 -17.84
CA ARG A 280 2.70 10.66 -18.35
C ARG A 280 1.77 9.65 -17.70
N THR A 281 2.23 8.41 -17.51
CA THR A 281 1.45 7.36 -16.83
C THR A 281 1.24 7.68 -15.35
N PHE A 282 2.20 8.29 -14.65
CA PHE A 282 1.99 8.75 -13.28
C PHE A 282 1.13 10.00 -13.17
N SER A 283 1.05 10.82 -14.23
CA SER A 283 0.28 12.07 -14.25
C SER A 283 -1.17 11.88 -14.74
N THR A 284 -1.52 10.72 -15.31
CA THR A 284 -2.89 10.42 -15.77
C THR A 284 -3.94 10.50 -14.65
N ILE A 285 -5.23 10.62 -14.97
CA ILE A 285 -6.31 10.49 -13.97
C ILE A 285 -6.68 9.03 -13.66
N GLN A 286 -6.18 8.09 -14.46
CA GLN A 286 -6.47 6.66 -14.36
C GLN A 286 -5.67 6.02 -13.21
N HIS A 287 -6.27 5.96 -12.02
CA HIS A 287 -5.63 5.47 -10.80
C HIS A 287 -5.13 4.02 -10.90
N GLU A 288 -5.83 3.16 -11.63
CA GLU A 288 -5.46 1.77 -11.88
C GLU A 288 -4.13 1.64 -12.62
N LEU A 289 -3.83 2.54 -13.57
CA LEU A 289 -2.55 2.57 -14.26
C LEU A 289 -1.43 2.96 -13.30
N LYS A 290 -1.63 4.03 -12.51
CA LYS A 290 -0.65 4.45 -11.49
C LYS A 290 -0.36 3.31 -10.51
N ARG A 291 -1.42 2.66 -10.01
CA ARG A 291 -1.32 1.57 -9.03
C ARG A 291 -0.59 0.37 -9.62
N PHE A 292 -0.85 0.00 -10.87
CA PHE A 292 -0.10 -1.05 -11.55
C PHE A 292 1.40 -0.73 -11.60
N VAL A 293 1.75 0.46 -12.09
CA VAL A 293 3.15 0.86 -12.21
C VAL A 293 3.86 0.89 -10.84
N MET A 294 3.19 1.38 -9.81
CA MET A 294 3.73 1.37 -8.44
C MET A 294 3.98 -0.05 -7.92
N PHE A 295 3.05 -0.97 -8.19
CA PHE A 295 3.19 -2.38 -7.82
C PHE A 295 4.33 -3.04 -8.58
N ASP A 296 4.45 -2.80 -9.89
CA ASP A 296 5.53 -3.31 -10.72
C ASP A 296 6.90 -2.83 -10.22
N ILE A 297 7.07 -1.53 -9.98
CA ILE A 297 8.32 -0.95 -9.48
C ILE A 297 8.69 -1.49 -8.11
N THR A 298 7.72 -1.56 -7.20
CA THR A 298 7.96 -2.07 -5.84
C THR A 298 8.28 -3.55 -5.87
N ALA A 299 7.55 -4.36 -6.66
CA ALA A 299 7.83 -5.78 -6.85
C ALA A 299 9.24 -6.01 -7.39
N THR A 300 9.63 -5.25 -8.40
CA THR A 300 10.96 -5.30 -9.01
C THR A 300 12.05 -4.95 -7.99
N LEU A 301 11.82 -3.94 -7.15
CA LEU A 301 12.72 -3.58 -6.06
C LEU A 301 12.83 -4.70 -5.00
N VAL A 302 11.71 -5.11 -4.40
CA VAL A 302 11.77 -6.00 -3.23
C VAL A 302 11.97 -7.47 -3.62
N LEU A 303 11.39 -7.94 -4.72
CA LEU A 303 11.60 -9.31 -5.18
C LEU A 303 12.88 -9.43 -6.01
N GLY A 304 13.43 -8.34 -6.52
CA GLY A 304 14.60 -8.40 -7.41
C GLY A 304 14.31 -9.17 -8.71
N VAL A 305 13.07 -9.11 -9.18
CA VAL A 305 12.64 -9.56 -10.52
C VAL A 305 12.92 -8.47 -11.55
N PRO A 306 12.87 -8.76 -12.86
CA PRO A 306 12.77 -7.71 -13.88
C PRO A 306 11.41 -6.99 -13.82
N PRO A 307 11.34 -5.71 -14.22
CA PRO A 307 10.08 -5.00 -14.36
C PRO A 307 9.22 -5.65 -15.45
N LEU A 308 7.91 -5.62 -15.26
CA LEU A 308 6.94 -6.17 -16.21
C LEU A 308 6.77 -5.30 -17.46
N VAL A 309 7.11 -4.02 -17.33
CA VAL A 309 6.96 -3.00 -18.37
C VAL A 309 8.30 -2.27 -18.55
N GLU A 310 8.64 -1.95 -19.80
CA GLU A 310 9.76 -1.06 -20.10
C GLU A 310 9.27 0.39 -20.07
N TYR A 311 9.87 1.20 -19.19
CA TYR A 311 9.47 2.58 -18.96
C TYR A 311 10.41 3.58 -19.66
N GLY A 312 9.82 4.61 -20.27
CA GLY A 312 10.49 5.82 -20.74
C GLY A 312 10.46 6.92 -19.69
N TYR A 313 11.55 7.67 -19.55
CA TYR A 313 11.70 8.74 -18.56
C TYR A 313 11.81 10.13 -19.21
N ASP A 314 11.19 10.28 -20.37
CA ASP A 314 11.12 11.56 -21.09
C ASP A 314 10.11 12.50 -20.41
N GLY A 315 10.62 13.60 -19.87
CA GLY A 315 9.80 14.65 -19.22
C GLY A 315 9.86 14.59 -17.70
N GLU A 316 9.10 15.48 -17.06
CA GLU A 316 9.07 15.63 -15.61
C GLU A 316 7.73 15.16 -15.04
N CYS A 317 7.77 14.49 -13.89
CA CYS A 317 6.56 14.14 -13.15
C CYS A 317 6.05 15.36 -12.39
N ASP A 318 4.78 15.76 -12.58
CA ASP A 318 4.19 16.89 -11.84
C ASP A 318 4.03 16.57 -10.34
N PRO A 319 4.82 17.16 -9.43
CA PRO A 319 4.81 16.80 -8.01
C PRO A 319 3.42 16.86 -7.35
N LEU A 320 2.50 17.68 -7.86
CA LEU A 320 1.16 17.89 -7.30
C LEU A 320 0.13 16.86 -7.78
N SER A 321 0.42 16.12 -8.86
CA SER A 321 -0.53 15.19 -9.51
C SER A 321 -0.44 13.74 -8.99
N HIS A 322 0.38 13.46 -7.98
CA HIS A 322 0.71 12.08 -7.57
C HIS A 322 -0.14 11.57 -6.41
N GLY A 323 -1.33 11.09 -6.74
CA GLY A 323 -2.26 10.44 -5.82
C GLY A 323 -1.69 9.26 -5.00
N LEU A 324 -0.59 8.65 -5.44
CA LEU A 324 0.01 7.50 -4.76
C LEU A 324 0.86 7.85 -3.55
N GLU A 325 1.35 9.09 -3.45
CA GLU A 325 2.12 9.52 -2.28
C GLU A 325 1.25 9.47 -1.01
N TRP A 326 -0.05 9.78 -1.13
CA TRP A 326 -1.03 9.67 -0.04
C TRP A 326 -1.28 8.23 0.41
N ILE A 327 -1.00 7.24 -0.45
CA ILE A 327 -1.24 5.82 -0.15
C ILE A 327 0.03 5.17 0.37
N HIS A 328 1.18 5.47 -0.23
CA HIS A 328 2.42 4.72 -0.01
C HIS A 328 3.50 5.52 0.72
N GLY A 329 3.37 6.85 0.81
CA GLY A 329 4.33 7.73 1.47
C GLY A 329 5.66 7.88 0.73
N VAL A 330 5.75 7.39 -0.50
CA VAL A 330 6.95 7.50 -1.32
C VAL A 330 6.84 8.71 -2.27
N PRO A 331 7.80 9.64 -2.23
CA PRO A 331 7.86 10.75 -3.19
C PRO A 331 8.06 10.26 -4.62
N VAL A 332 7.37 10.87 -5.59
CA VAL A 332 7.45 10.44 -7.01
C VAL A 332 8.87 10.45 -7.56
N VAL A 333 9.70 11.44 -7.19
CA VAL A 333 11.10 11.55 -7.61
C VAL A 333 11.91 10.33 -7.18
N ILE A 334 11.59 9.78 -6.01
CA ILE A 334 12.22 8.57 -5.49
C ILE A 334 11.69 7.33 -6.23
N VAL A 335 10.38 7.25 -6.51
CA VAL A 335 9.80 6.16 -7.31
C VAL A 335 10.42 6.11 -8.72
N GLU A 336 10.55 7.27 -9.37
CA GLU A 336 11.17 7.41 -10.68
C GLU A 336 12.62 6.94 -10.64
N THR A 337 13.38 7.35 -9.62
CA THR A 337 14.77 6.91 -9.45
C THR A 337 14.88 5.40 -9.26
N ILE A 338 14.04 4.81 -8.40
CA ILE A 338 13.99 3.36 -8.20
C ILE A 338 13.61 2.64 -9.51
N SER A 339 12.67 3.19 -10.27
CA SER A 339 12.26 2.68 -11.57
C SER A 339 13.42 2.71 -12.58
N GLN A 340 14.20 3.79 -12.64
CA GLN A 340 15.37 3.86 -13.51
C GLN A 340 16.44 2.82 -13.13
N VAL A 341 16.70 2.63 -11.83
CA VAL A 341 17.60 1.57 -11.35
C VAL A 341 17.08 0.18 -11.76
N ASN A 342 15.77 -0.06 -11.62
CA ASN A 342 15.11 -1.29 -12.06
C ASN A 342 15.34 -1.56 -13.56
N SER A 343 15.08 -0.56 -14.40
CA SER A 343 15.27 -0.61 -15.86
C SER A 343 16.73 -0.86 -16.23
N TRP A 344 17.68 -0.19 -15.55
CA TRP A 344 19.12 -0.41 -15.75
C TRP A 344 19.51 -1.85 -15.46
N ARG A 345 19.06 -2.39 -14.32
CA ARG A 345 19.35 -3.77 -13.90
C ARG A 345 18.75 -4.82 -14.83
N ALA A 346 17.65 -4.49 -15.50
CA ALA A 346 17.02 -5.34 -16.49
C ALA A 346 17.67 -5.25 -17.89
N GLY A 347 18.66 -4.35 -18.08
CA GLY A 347 19.29 -4.13 -19.37
C GLY A 347 18.38 -3.38 -20.34
N SER A 348 17.63 -2.40 -19.85
CA SER A 348 16.74 -1.56 -20.67
C SER A 348 17.47 -0.95 -21.86
N ARG A 349 16.71 -0.78 -22.94
CA ARG A 349 17.16 -0.22 -24.22
C ARG A 349 16.95 1.29 -24.29
N VAL A 350 16.28 1.87 -23.30
CA VAL A 350 16.00 3.29 -23.19
C VAL A 350 17.24 4.02 -22.64
N PRO A 351 17.54 5.25 -23.08
CA PRO A 351 18.53 6.09 -22.41
C PRO A 351 18.15 6.30 -20.94
N LEU A 352 19.06 5.96 -20.03
CA LEU A 352 18.88 6.13 -18.58
C LEU A 352 19.94 7.09 -18.05
N ASP A 353 19.62 7.75 -16.94
CA ASP A 353 20.58 8.55 -16.22
C ASP A 353 21.68 7.67 -15.60
N ASP A 354 22.91 8.20 -15.53
CA ASP A 354 23.98 7.54 -14.79
C ASP A 354 23.74 7.56 -13.28
N TRP A 355 24.48 6.71 -12.55
CA TRP A 355 24.27 6.57 -11.12
C TRP A 355 24.58 7.86 -10.35
N GLN A 356 25.51 8.71 -10.84
CA GLN A 356 25.84 10.00 -10.21
C GLN A 356 24.70 11.01 -10.37
N THR A 357 24.04 11.02 -11.53
CA THR A 357 22.89 11.88 -11.81
C THR A 357 21.71 11.48 -10.94
N LEU A 358 21.45 10.19 -10.81
CA LEU A 358 20.41 9.66 -9.92
C LEU A 358 20.74 9.93 -8.44
N GLU A 359 21.98 9.70 -8.01
CA GLU A 359 22.43 10.02 -6.64
C GLU A 359 22.24 11.51 -6.34
N LYS A 360 22.71 12.39 -7.23
CA LYS A 360 22.56 13.84 -7.08
C LYS A 360 21.09 14.24 -6.99
N ARG A 361 20.22 13.66 -7.82
CA ARG A 361 18.78 13.90 -7.78
C ARG A 361 18.20 13.54 -6.41
N VAL A 362 18.48 12.34 -5.91
CA VAL A 362 18.00 11.85 -4.61
C VAL A 362 18.55 12.67 -3.44
N VAL A 363 19.83 13.05 -3.46
CA VAL A 363 20.44 13.88 -2.41
C VAL A 363 19.88 15.30 -2.41
N SER A 364 19.62 15.87 -3.59
CA SER A 364 19.07 17.22 -3.74
C SER A 364 17.58 17.31 -3.39
N TRP A 365 16.87 16.19 -3.39
CA TRP A 365 15.47 16.14 -2.99
C TRP A 365 15.33 16.52 -1.52
N GLN A 366 14.35 17.39 -1.26
CA GLN A 366 14.01 17.85 0.09
C GLN A 366 12.58 17.45 0.40
N ALA A 367 12.38 16.93 1.60
CA ALA A 367 11.05 16.64 2.10
C ALA A 367 10.28 17.96 2.27
N GLN A 368 9.19 18.11 1.50
CA GLN A 368 8.28 19.22 1.68
C GLN A 368 7.28 18.88 2.79
N THR A 369 7.08 19.81 3.72
CA THR A 369 5.96 19.73 4.65
C THR A 369 4.68 19.91 3.83
N PRO A 370 3.67 19.02 3.97
CA PRO A 370 2.39 19.22 3.29
C PRO A 370 1.85 20.62 3.62
N MET A 371 1.67 21.47 2.61
CA MET A 371 0.89 22.71 2.77
C MET A 371 -0.58 22.28 2.87
N GLY A 372 -1.03 21.98 4.09
CA GLY A 372 -2.42 21.65 4.38
C GLY A 372 -2.97 22.58 5.47
N GLU A 373 -4.09 23.24 5.17
CA GLU A 373 -4.84 24.20 6.02
C GLU A 373 -5.52 23.55 7.24
N GLY A 374 -5.07 22.38 7.68
CA GLY A 374 -5.62 21.64 8.80
C GLY A 374 -4.67 21.61 9.99
N GLU A 375 -5.26 21.60 11.19
CA GLU A 375 -4.59 21.26 12.45
C GLU A 375 -4.25 19.76 12.46
N GLU A 376 -3.42 19.31 11.50
CA GLU A 376 -2.90 17.94 11.49
C GLU A 376 -1.91 17.76 12.64
N ASP A 377 -1.98 16.62 13.31
CA ASP A 377 -1.14 16.32 14.48
C ASP A 377 0.35 16.49 14.11
N ALA A 378 1.04 17.35 14.88
CA ALA A 378 2.46 17.59 14.71
C ALA A 378 3.28 16.30 14.75
N ILE A 379 2.83 15.30 15.53
CA ILE A 379 3.47 13.97 15.61
C ILE A 379 3.34 13.23 14.28
N GLU A 380 2.15 13.24 13.67
CA GLU A 380 1.90 12.56 12.40
C GLU A 380 2.70 13.21 11.26
N ASN A 381 2.77 14.54 11.24
CA ASN A 381 3.59 15.27 10.27
C ASN A 381 5.09 14.95 10.40
N VAL A 382 5.61 14.87 11.63
CA VAL A 382 6.99 14.42 11.86
C VAL A 382 7.18 12.98 11.38
N ALA A 383 6.24 12.08 11.68
CA ALA A 383 6.33 10.68 11.26
C ALA A 383 6.34 10.52 9.73
N ARG A 384 5.52 11.30 9.01
CA ARG A 384 5.51 11.34 7.54
C ARG A 384 6.83 11.85 6.97
N LEU A 385 7.38 12.92 7.53
CA LEU A 385 8.71 13.43 7.12
C LEU A 385 9.80 12.37 7.32
N VAL A 386 9.76 11.66 8.45
CA VAL A 386 10.68 10.55 8.76
C VAL A 386 10.59 9.43 7.72
N ILE A 387 9.39 9.02 7.32
CA ILE A 387 9.20 7.97 6.31
C ILE A 387 9.69 8.41 4.93
N ARG A 388 9.38 9.66 4.51
CA ARG A 388 9.87 10.21 3.23
C ARG A 388 11.39 10.34 3.22
N GLU A 389 11.99 10.75 4.33
CA GLU A 389 13.45 10.78 4.48
C GLU A 389 14.05 9.37 4.45
N SER A 390 13.39 8.39 5.07
CA SER A 390 13.81 7.00 5.00
C SER A 390 13.76 6.47 3.56
N TRP A 391 12.79 6.89 2.74
CA TRP A 391 12.74 6.56 1.31
C TRP A 391 13.96 7.08 0.53
N ARG A 392 14.49 8.26 0.91
CA ARG A 392 15.74 8.78 0.35
C ARG A 392 16.88 7.79 0.59
N GLN A 393 16.96 7.25 1.81
CA GLN A 393 17.98 6.26 2.17
C GLN A 393 17.82 4.93 1.42
N VAL A 394 16.58 4.48 1.20
CA VAL A 394 16.28 3.30 0.37
C VAL A 394 16.81 3.47 -1.05
N ALA A 395 16.53 4.61 -1.68
CA ALA A 395 16.98 4.90 -3.04
C ALA A 395 18.52 4.93 -3.13
N LEU A 396 19.20 5.56 -2.17
CA LEU A 396 20.66 5.60 -2.13
C LEU A 396 21.26 4.19 -2.01
N ILE A 397 20.75 3.35 -1.10
CA ILE A 397 21.19 1.95 -0.98
C ILE A 397 21.00 1.22 -2.32
N TYR A 398 19.86 1.42 -2.97
CA TYR A 398 19.56 0.73 -4.22
C TYR A 398 20.43 1.21 -5.39
N ILE A 399 20.73 2.51 -5.50
CA ILE A 399 21.69 3.03 -6.47
C ILE A 399 23.06 2.40 -6.26
N TYR A 400 23.58 2.42 -5.03
CA TYR A 400 24.91 1.90 -4.74
C TYR A 400 25.02 0.39 -4.97
N MET A 401 24.12 -0.39 -4.36
CA MET A 401 24.22 -1.85 -4.43
C MET A 401 23.69 -2.40 -5.75
N GLY A 402 22.66 -1.77 -6.31
CA GLY A 402 21.94 -2.22 -7.51
C GLY A 402 22.56 -1.75 -8.83
N MET A 403 23.10 -0.52 -8.90
CA MET A 403 23.77 0.00 -10.11
C MET A 403 25.29 0.00 -9.99
N CYS A 404 25.84 0.56 -8.91
CA CYS A 404 27.30 0.64 -8.75
C CYS A 404 27.93 -0.73 -8.42
N GLY A 405 27.10 -1.72 -8.03
CA GLY A 405 27.55 -3.07 -7.69
C GLY A 405 28.40 -3.14 -6.41
N VAL A 406 28.36 -2.09 -5.57
CA VAL A 406 29.14 -2.11 -4.32
C VAL A 406 28.49 -3.06 -3.31
N SER A 407 29.31 -3.63 -2.44
CA SER A 407 28.81 -4.52 -1.39
C SER A 407 28.14 -3.74 -0.25
N SER A 408 27.46 -4.48 0.61
CA SER A 408 26.91 -3.98 1.87
C SER A 408 27.94 -3.31 2.77
N HIS A 409 29.25 -3.55 2.59
CA HIS A 409 30.30 -2.92 3.41
C HIS A 409 30.67 -1.49 2.99
N ASP A 410 30.18 -1.03 1.83
CA ASP A 410 30.38 0.37 1.44
C ASP A 410 29.87 1.30 2.55
N THR A 411 30.69 2.30 2.89
CA THR A 411 30.43 3.20 4.02
C THR A 411 29.16 4.01 3.80
N ARG A 412 28.81 4.34 2.56
CA ARG A 412 27.59 5.05 2.20
C ARG A 412 26.37 4.16 2.45
N VAL A 413 26.43 2.89 2.04
CA VAL A 413 25.39 1.89 2.30
C VAL A 413 25.17 1.71 3.81
N GLN A 414 26.24 1.51 4.58
CA GLN A 414 26.11 1.35 6.04
C GLN A 414 25.59 2.61 6.73
N THR A 415 25.88 3.79 6.19
CA THR A 415 25.36 5.06 6.74
C THR A 415 23.86 5.18 6.49
N ALA A 416 23.39 4.92 5.27
CA ALA A 416 21.97 4.91 4.93
C ALA A 416 21.20 3.88 5.78
N ILE A 417 21.75 2.68 5.98
CA ILE A 417 21.13 1.65 6.84
C ILE A 417 20.98 2.14 8.28
N ARG A 418 22.03 2.73 8.85
CA ARG A 418 21.95 3.29 10.22
C ARG A 418 20.85 4.35 10.32
N GLN A 419 20.73 5.21 9.31
CA GLN A 419 19.70 6.23 9.27
C GLN A 419 18.30 5.62 9.19
N ILE A 420 18.06 4.60 8.35
CA ILE A 420 16.77 3.90 8.30
C ILE A 420 16.39 3.33 9.67
N ILE A 421 17.32 2.68 10.37
CA ILE A 421 17.05 2.11 11.69
C ILE A 421 16.70 3.21 12.70
N GLN A 422 17.46 4.31 12.74
CA GLN A 422 17.19 5.45 13.63
C GLN A 422 15.84 6.13 13.34
N LEU A 423 15.52 6.31 12.05
CA LEU A 423 14.24 6.86 11.61
C LEU A 423 13.08 5.93 11.98
N GLY A 424 13.27 4.61 11.85
CA GLY A 424 12.29 3.61 12.28
C GLY A 424 11.99 3.65 13.77
N GLU A 425 12.98 3.96 14.63
CA GLU A 425 12.76 4.15 16.07
C GLU A 425 11.84 5.34 16.37
N VAL A 426 11.88 6.42 15.56
CA VAL A 426 11.04 7.62 15.75
C VAL A 426 9.56 7.32 15.48
N VAL A 427 9.27 6.49 14.47
CA VAL A 427 7.90 6.11 14.12
C VAL A 427 7.43 4.83 14.80
N ALA A 428 8.25 4.26 15.69
CA ALA A 428 7.93 3.01 16.35
C ALA A 428 6.63 3.12 17.16
N ASN A 429 5.75 2.13 17.00
CA ASN A 429 4.43 2.06 17.64
C ASN A 429 3.40 3.09 17.13
N LEU A 430 3.71 3.83 16.07
CA LEU A 430 2.71 4.63 15.36
C LEU A 430 2.05 3.78 14.27
N PRO A 431 0.74 3.97 13.97
CA PRO A 431 0.08 3.24 12.88
C PRO A 431 0.80 3.37 11.53
N ILE A 432 1.40 4.54 11.28
CA ILE A 432 2.13 4.86 10.06
C ILE A 432 3.45 4.09 9.90
N GLU A 433 3.93 3.41 10.95
CA GLU A 433 5.14 2.59 10.92
C GLU A 433 5.09 1.52 9.82
N VAL A 434 3.91 1.02 9.47
CA VAL A 434 3.75 0.03 8.41
C VAL A 434 4.28 0.49 7.03
N HIS A 435 4.34 1.80 6.80
CA HIS A 435 4.95 2.34 5.58
C HIS A 435 6.48 2.15 5.54
N MET A 436 7.11 1.76 6.65
CA MET A 436 8.52 1.41 6.74
C MET A 436 8.85 0.00 6.22
N PHE A 437 7.86 -0.77 5.75
CA PHE A 437 8.05 -2.15 5.29
C PHE A 437 9.20 -2.30 4.28
N VAL A 438 9.17 -1.54 3.18
CA VAL A 438 10.21 -1.62 2.13
C VAL A 438 11.57 -1.19 2.69
N HIS A 439 11.59 -0.20 3.57
CA HIS A 439 12.81 0.29 4.21
C HIS A 439 13.48 -0.78 5.05
N TYR A 440 12.72 -1.55 5.82
CA TYR A 440 13.26 -2.65 6.61
C TYR A 440 13.75 -3.81 5.73
N VAL A 441 13.09 -4.11 4.60
CA VAL A 441 13.60 -5.09 3.62
C VAL A 441 14.97 -4.65 3.10
N ILE A 442 15.09 -3.41 2.64
CA ILE A 442 16.32 -2.87 2.04
C ILE A 442 17.43 -2.68 3.09
N ALA A 443 17.09 -2.22 4.29
CA ALA A 443 18.05 -2.13 5.39
C ALA A 443 18.54 -3.51 5.83
N GLY A 444 17.65 -4.50 5.87
CA GLY A 444 17.96 -5.89 6.21
C GLY A 444 18.92 -6.55 5.24
N LEU A 445 18.75 -6.27 3.94
CA LEU A 445 19.63 -6.78 2.89
C LEU A 445 21.10 -6.43 3.18
N GLY A 446 21.39 -5.17 3.53
CA GLY A 446 22.75 -4.71 3.82
C GLY A 446 23.15 -4.77 5.29
N ALA A 447 22.31 -5.30 6.19
CA ALA A 447 22.58 -5.30 7.62
C ALA A 447 23.75 -6.23 7.98
N ARG A 448 24.87 -5.64 8.41
CA ARG A 448 26.05 -6.40 8.86
C ARG A 448 26.05 -6.73 10.35
N TYR A 449 25.37 -5.92 11.14
CA TYR A 449 25.36 -6.04 12.59
C TYR A 449 24.16 -6.85 13.06
N GLU A 450 24.38 -7.83 13.92
CA GLU A 450 23.29 -8.66 14.48
C GLU A 450 22.21 -7.83 15.17
N LYS A 451 22.57 -6.71 15.81
CA LYS A 451 21.60 -5.76 16.38
C LYS A 451 20.63 -5.22 15.32
N HIS A 452 21.14 -4.81 14.16
CA HIS A 452 20.28 -4.29 13.09
C HIS A 452 19.44 -5.41 12.47
N ARG A 453 20.00 -6.61 12.29
CA ARG A 453 19.27 -7.78 11.79
C ARG A 453 18.11 -8.14 12.72
N ALA A 454 18.34 -8.15 14.02
CA ALA A 454 17.31 -8.42 15.02
C ALA A 454 16.17 -7.40 14.95
N ILE A 455 16.48 -6.10 14.89
CA ILE A 455 15.48 -5.03 14.75
C ILE A 455 14.67 -5.23 13.46
N VAL A 456 15.34 -5.38 12.32
CA VAL A 456 14.68 -5.58 11.02
C VAL A 456 13.75 -6.79 11.05
N ARG A 457 14.23 -7.91 11.59
CA ARG A 457 13.46 -9.15 11.71
C ARG A 457 12.20 -8.94 12.55
N GLU A 458 12.35 -8.35 13.72
CA GLU A 458 11.23 -8.04 14.61
C GLU A 458 10.19 -7.17 13.91
N LYS A 459 10.63 -6.11 13.22
CA LYS A 459 9.74 -5.20 12.51
C LYS A 459 9.02 -5.86 11.34
N LEU A 460 9.73 -6.63 10.52
CA LEU A 460 9.11 -7.38 9.43
C LEU A 460 8.08 -8.39 9.94
N LEU A 461 8.34 -9.07 11.06
CA LEU A 461 7.35 -9.97 11.66
C LEU A 461 6.15 -9.19 12.23
N SER A 462 6.35 -7.99 12.78
CA SER A 462 5.26 -7.16 13.29
C SER A 462 4.31 -6.63 12.20
N PHE A 463 4.73 -6.62 10.93
CA PHE A 463 3.85 -6.28 9.81
C PHE A 463 2.93 -7.41 9.38
N GLU A 464 2.96 -8.55 10.07
CA GLU A 464 1.99 -9.60 9.83
C GLU A 464 0.57 -9.07 10.07
N GLY A 465 -0.26 -9.14 9.03
CA GLY A 465 -1.63 -8.62 9.08
C GLY A 465 -1.76 -7.11 8.97
N LEU A 466 -0.68 -6.34 8.85
CA LEU A 466 -0.69 -4.91 8.53
C LEU A 466 -0.57 -4.72 7.01
N ARG A 467 -1.67 -4.33 6.37
CA ARG A 467 -1.93 -4.60 4.93
C ARG A 467 -1.90 -3.34 4.09
N VAL A 468 -0.73 -2.71 4.00
CA VAL A 468 -0.54 -1.45 3.25
C VAL A 468 0.14 -1.66 1.90
N TRP A 469 0.95 -2.70 1.83
CA TRP A 469 1.73 -3.05 0.66
C TRP A 469 1.23 -4.34 0.02
N LEU A 470 1.64 -4.57 -1.22
CA LEU A 470 1.47 -5.84 -1.94
C LEU A 470 2.26 -6.99 -1.29
N PHE A 471 2.88 -6.83 -0.13
CA PHE A 471 3.90 -7.75 0.36
C PHE A 471 3.74 -8.03 1.85
N ARG A 472 4.09 -9.26 2.26
CA ARG A 472 4.03 -9.70 3.66
C ARG A 472 5.39 -9.68 4.30
N GLY A 473 5.50 -8.96 5.41
CA GLY A 473 6.68 -8.93 6.27
C GLY A 473 7.33 -10.30 6.54
N PRO A 474 6.57 -11.32 6.98
CA PRO A 474 7.12 -12.65 7.25
C PRO A 474 7.82 -13.34 6.07
N ASP A 475 7.38 -13.12 4.83
CA ASP A 475 8.03 -13.71 3.65
C ASP A 475 9.44 -13.15 3.47
N PHE A 476 9.60 -11.84 3.64
CA PHE A 476 10.89 -11.16 3.52
C PHE A 476 11.79 -11.42 4.72
N SER A 477 11.22 -11.61 5.91
CA SER A 477 11.99 -12.05 7.08
C SER A 477 12.70 -13.39 6.80
N ARG A 478 12.00 -14.37 6.20
CA ARG A 478 12.59 -15.67 5.81
C ARG A 478 13.67 -15.55 4.74
N ILE A 479 13.45 -14.68 3.73
CA ILE A 479 14.44 -14.41 2.69
C ILE A 479 15.73 -13.82 3.31
N LEU A 480 15.58 -12.86 4.22
CA LEU A 480 16.70 -12.24 4.91
C LEU A 480 17.39 -13.20 5.88
N GLU A 481 16.65 -14.06 6.58
CA GLU A 481 17.23 -15.12 7.41
C GLU A 481 18.11 -16.06 6.58
N HIS A 482 17.66 -16.50 5.42
CA HIS A 482 18.48 -17.30 4.51
C HIS A 482 19.76 -16.55 4.09
N LEU A 483 19.64 -15.27 3.74
CA LEU A 483 20.79 -14.43 3.39
C LEU A 483 21.79 -14.31 4.55
N TRP A 484 21.30 -14.03 5.76
CA TRP A 484 22.10 -13.79 6.96
C TRP A 484 22.81 -15.03 7.49
N HIS A 485 22.22 -16.22 7.32
CA HIS A 485 22.86 -17.48 7.70
C HIS A 485 23.67 -18.11 6.56
N GLY A 486 23.49 -17.62 5.33
CA GLY A 486 24.24 -18.02 4.14
C GLY A 486 25.40 -17.07 3.84
N THR A 487 25.29 -16.34 2.73
CA THR A 487 26.38 -15.49 2.20
C THR A 487 26.73 -14.31 3.11
N ALA A 488 25.82 -13.87 3.98
CA ALA A 488 26.08 -12.79 4.93
C ALA A 488 26.47 -13.28 6.33
N ALA A 489 26.76 -14.58 6.51
CA ALA A 489 27.11 -15.15 7.81
C ALA A 489 28.25 -14.37 8.49
N GLY A 490 28.13 -14.13 9.79
CA GLY A 490 29.11 -13.36 10.56
C GLY A 490 29.22 -11.88 10.15
N GLY A 491 28.22 -11.35 9.44
CA GLY A 491 28.26 -9.98 8.95
C GLY A 491 29.09 -9.81 7.67
N ALA A 492 29.31 -10.87 6.89
CA ALA A 492 30.07 -10.83 5.64
C ALA A 492 29.45 -9.87 4.58
N PRO A 493 30.28 -9.31 3.67
CA PRO A 493 29.79 -8.45 2.61
C PRO A 493 28.88 -9.21 1.65
N VAL A 494 27.74 -8.60 1.32
CA VAL A 494 26.79 -9.12 0.34
C VAL A 494 26.50 -8.09 -0.73
N THR A 495 26.24 -8.57 -1.93
CA THR A 495 25.81 -7.76 -3.07
C THR A 495 24.30 -7.88 -3.28
N TRP A 496 23.76 -7.06 -4.18
CA TRP A 496 22.36 -7.20 -4.60
C TRP A 496 22.07 -8.57 -5.24
N VAL A 497 23.06 -9.18 -5.91
CA VAL A 497 22.92 -10.51 -6.53
C VAL A 497 22.76 -11.61 -5.48
N ASP A 498 23.45 -11.49 -4.34
CA ASP A 498 23.34 -12.47 -3.25
C ASP A 498 21.96 -12.43 -2.58
N TYR A 499 21.36 -11.25 -2.49
CA TYR A 499 19.97 -11.08 -2.07
C TYR A 499 19.01 -11.80 -3.03
N ILE A 500 19.16 -11.59 -4.33
CA ILE A 500 18.31 -12.25 -5.34
C ILE A 500 18.45 -13.77 -5.25
N ARG A 501 19.67 -14.29 -5.08
CA ARG A 501 19.90 -15.72 -4.91
C ARG A 501 19.18 -16.27 -3.68
N SER A 502 19.21 -15.54 -2.57
CA SER A 502 18.49 -15.91 -1.35
C SER A 502 16.97 -15.85 -1.53
N ARG A 503 16.45 -14.84 -2.22
CA ARG A 503 15.03 -14.74 -2.58
C ARG A 503 14.61 -15.93 -3.44
N CYS A 504 15.35 -16.26 -4.50
CA CYS A 504 15.02 -17.40 -5.36
C CYS A 504 15.07 -18.75 -4.61
N ALA A 505 15.94 -18.90 -3.63
CA ALA A 505 16.03 -20.12 -2.82
C ALA A 505 14.84 -20.30 -1.87
N VAL A 506 14.36 -19.21 -1.26
CA VAL A 506 13.27 -19.25 -0.26
C VAL A 506 11.89 -19.12 -0.89
N ALA A 507 11.78 -18.33 -1.95
CA ALA A 507 10.54 -17.91 -2.58
C ALA A 507 10.68 -17.95 -4.11
N PRO A 508 10.72 -19.16 -4.70
CA PRO A 508 10.84 -19.33 -6.15
C PRO A 508 9.61 -18.76 -6.86
N LEU A 509 9.86 -18.15 -8.02
CA LEU A 509 8.84 -17.58 -8.92
C LEU A 509 8.71 -18.41 -10.18
#